data_AF-A0A7L4TSV9-F1
#
_entry.id   AF-A0A7L4TSV9-F1
#
_cell.length_a   1.000
_cell.length_b   1.000
_cell.length_c   1.000
_cell.angle_alpha   90.00
_cell.angle_beta   90.00
_cell.angle_gamma   90.00
#
_symmetry.space_group_name_H-M   'P 1'
#
loop_
_entity.id
_entity.type
_entity.pdbx_description
1 polymer ?
#
loop_
_entity_poly.entity_id
_entity_poly.type
_entity_poly.pdbx_seq_one_letter_code
_entity_poly.pdbx_strand_id
1 'polypeptide(L)'
;VSSNILIYTVALGVAIFVGLAMLRIVLNIPITYLLIGGYGLAFSLAAFTPAHFVPISFDAGGVTTGPMTVPFILALGVGVASVLRGKSASSDGFGLVALASIGPILAVLVLGVIYG
;
A
#
# COMPACT_ATOMS: atom_id res chain seq x y z
N VAL A 1 13.63 3.55 -17.32
CA VAL A 1 12.17 3.61 -17.06
C VAL A 1 11.68 5.03 -17.32
N SER A 2 10.63 5.24 -18.12
CA SER A 2 10.07 6.58 -18.32
C SER A 2 9.22 7.01 -17.12
N SER A 3 9.19 8.31 -16.81
CA SER A 3 8.48 8.84 -15.64
C SER A 3 7.00 8.45 -15.62
N ASN A 4 6.35 8.43 -16.79
CA ASN A 4 4.94 8.08 -16.89
C ASN A 4 4.68 6.61 -16.52
N ILE A 5 5.56 5.68 -16.91
CA ILE A 5 5.43 4.26 -16.55
C ILE A 5 5.54 4.08 -15.03
N LEU A 6 6.47 4.78 -14.38
CA LEU A 6 6.63 4.74 -12.94
C LEU A 6 5.39 5.28 -12.22
N ILE A 7 4.87 6.44 -12.66
CA ILE A 7 3.67 7.06 -12.09
C ILE A 7 2.46 6.13 -12.22
N TYR A 8 2.21 5.56 -13.40
CA TYR A 8 1.08 4.66 -13.59
C TYR A 8 1.23 3.38 -12.77
N THR A 9 2.44 2.83 -12.67
CA THR A 9 2.71 1.62 -11.89
C THR A 9 2.43 1.85 -10.41
N VAL A 10 2.94 2.95 -9.84
CA VAL A 10 2.69 3.33 -8.44
C VAL A 10 1.20 3.61 -8.20
N ALA A 11 0.55 4.38 -9.08
CA ALA A 11 -0.87 4.69 -8.96
C ALA A 11 -1.75 3.42 -8.98
N LEU A 12 -1.45 2.46 -9.85
CA LEU A 12 -2.11 1.16 -9.88
C LEU A 12 -1.91 0.37 -8.58
N GLY A 13 -0.66 0.33 -8.08
CA GLY A 13 -0.34 -0.31 -6.81
C GLY A 13 -1.13 0.26 -5.64
N VAL A 14 -1.22 1.59 -5.54
CA VAL A 14 -2.02 2.28 -4.52
C VAL A 14 -3.50 1.94 -4.67
N ALA A 15 -4.06 2.06 -5.88
CA ALA A 15 -5.48 1.81 -6.12
C ALA A 15 -5.89 0.39 -5.71
N ILE A 16 -5.11 -0.62 -6.10
CA ILE A 16 -5.36 -2.02 -5.75
C ILE A 16 -5.31 -2.22 -4.22
N PHE A 17 -4.28 -1.70 -3.55
CA PHE A 17 -4.10 -1.92 -2.12
C PHE A 17 -5.09 -1.15 -1.25
N VAL A 18 -5.47 0.07 -1.66
CA VAL A 18 -6.55 0.81 -1.01
C VAL A 18 -7.88 0.08 -1.18
N GLY A 19 -8.15 -0.47 -2.38
CA GLY A 19 -9.32 -1.31 -2.63
C GLY A 19 -9.34 -2.59 -1.78
N LEU A 20 -8.22 -3.31 -1.68
CA LEU A 20 -8.08 -4.48 -0.81
C LEU A 20 -8.26 -4.12 0.66
N ALA A 21 -7.73 -2.98 1.09
CA ALA A 21 -7.88 -2.49 2.45
C ALA A 21 -9.34 -2.15 2.77
N MET A 22 -10.08 -1.56 1.83
CA MET A 22 -11.53 -1.35 1.93
C MET A 22 -12.29 -2.67 2.03
N LEU A 23 -11.98 -3.62 1.14
CA LEU A 23 -12.61 -4.94 1.12
C LEU A 23 -12.41 -5.66 2.46
N ARG A 24 -11.22 -5.56 3.06
CA ARG A 24 -10.94 -6.13 4.38
C ARG A 24 -11.89 -5.60 5.47
N ILE A 25 -12.23 -4.30 5.43
CA ILE A 25 -13.07 -3.68 6.48
C ILE A 25 -14.48 -4.25 6.40
N VAL A 26 -14.99 -4.41 5.18
CA VAL A 26 -16.29 -5.04 4.92
C VAL A 26 -16.29 -6.51 5.34
N LEU A 27 -15.22 -7.26 5.05
CA LEU A 27 -15.08 -8.68 5.39
C LEU A 27 -14.61 -8.93 6.83
N ASN A 28 -14.37 -7.88 7.64
CA ASN A 28 -13.81 -7.95 8.99
C ASN A 28 -12.49 -8.72 9.13
N ILE A 29 -11.66 -8.72 8.07
CA ILE A 29 -10.38 -9.44 8.07
C ILE A 29 -9.35 -8.65 8.90
N PRO A 30 -8.61 -9.31 9.82
CA PRO A 30 -7.56 -8.64 10.57
C PRO A 30 -6.47 -8.10 9.66
N ILE A 31 -6.08 -6.84 9.87
CA ILE A 31 -5.04 -6.20 9.07
C ILE A 31 -3.71 -6.96 9.12
N THR A 32 -3.40 -7.59 10.26
CA THR A 32 -2.15 -8.30 10.48
C THR A 32 -1.87 -9.32 9.38
N TYR A 33 -2.89 -10.03 8.87
CA TYR A 33 -2.72 -10.98 7.77
C TYR A 33 -2.31 -10.30 6.46
N LEU A 34 -2.89 -9.15 6.14
CA LEU A 34 -2.54 -8.38 4.95
C LEU A 34 -1.15 -7.74 5.06
N LEU A 35 -0.75 -7.30 6.26
CA LEU A 35 0.59 -6.76 6.49
C LEU A 35 1.65 -7.85 6.38
N ILE A 36 1.44 -8.99 7.04
CA ILE A 36 2.38 -10.13 6.97
C ILE A 36 2.48 -10.62 5.52
N GLY A 37 1.36 -10.80 4.82
CA GLY A 37 1.35 -11.20 3.41
C GLY A 37 2.03 -10.18 2.50
N GLY A 38 1.69 -8.90 2.66
CA GLY A 38 2.23 -7.81 1.85
C GLY A 38 3.74 -7.63 2.02
N TYR A 39 4.23 -7.57 3.27
CA TYR A 39 5.67 -7.47 3.53
C TYR A 39 6.42 -8.77 3.21
N GLY A 40 5.82 -9.95 3.45
CA GLY A 40 6.41 -11.22 3.03
C GLY A 40 6.62 -11.28 1.52
N LEU A 41 5.64 -10.81 0.76
CA LEU A 41 5.74 -10.70 -0.69
C LEU A 41 6.77 -9.64 -1.11
N ALA A 42 6.82 -8.48 -0.43
CA ALA A 42 7.82 -7.44 -0.70
C ALA A 42 9.26 -7.93 -0.47
N PHE A 43 9.54 -8.58 0.65
CA PHE A 43 10.87 -9.14 0.92
C PHE A 43 11.24 -10.27 -0.03
N SER A 44 10.26 -11.11 -0.40
CA SER A 44 10.46 -12.15 -1.41
C SER A 44 10.85 -11.55 -2.75
N LEU A 45 10.12 -10.54 -3.23
CA LEU A 45 10.45 -9.85 -4.48
C LEU A 45 11.78 -9.09 -4.39
N ALA A 46 12.08 -8.44 -3.27
CA ALA A 46 13.33 -7.72 -3.09
C ALA A 46 14.57 -8.62 -3.26
N ALA A 47 14.46 -9.92 -2.97
CA ALA A 47 15.54 -10.88 -3.23
C ALA A 47 15.77 -11.15 -4.73
N PHE A 48 14.76 -10.95 -5.58
CA PHE A 48 14.83 -11.11 -7.04
C PHE A 48 15.00 -9.78 -7.79
N THR A 49 14.76 -8.65 -7.12
CA THR A 49 14.91 -7.31 -7.69
C THR A 49 16.37 -6.85 -7.64
N PRO A 50 16.90 -6.17 -8.67
CA PRO A 50 18.25 -5.58 -8.61
C PRO A 50 18.42 -4.60 -7.45
N ALA A 51 19.63 -4.57 -6.87
CA ALA A 51 19.94 -3.79 -5.67
C ALA A 51 19.66 -2.28 -5.78
N HIS A 52 19.63 -1.71 -6.98
CA HIS A 52 19.35 -0.29 -7.20
C HIS A 52 17.85 0.06 -7.18
N PHE A 53 16.96 -0.90 -7.44
CA PHE A 53 15.51 -0.69 -7.41
C PHE A 53 14.92 -0.83 -6.00
N VAL A 54 15.57 -1.60 -5.10
CA VAL A 54 15.09 -1.81 -3.73
C VAL A 54 14.97 -0.47 -2.97
N PRO A 55 15.99 0.41 -2.90
CA PRO A 55 15.85 1.71 -2.23
C PRO A 55 14.76 2.60 -2.84
N ILE A 56 14.62 2.59 -4.16
CA ILE A 56 13.60 3.38 -4.89
C ILE A 56 12.20 2.91 -4.52
N SER A 57 11.99 1.60 -4.35
CA SER A 57 10.68 1.06 -3.96
C SER A 57 10.24 1.51 -2.56
N PHE A 58 11.17 1.52 -1.59
CA PHE A 58 10.87 1.94 -0.22
C PHE A 58 10.72 3.46 -0.11
N ASP A 59 11.47 4.24 -0.88
CA ASP A 59 11.29 5.69 -0.97
C ASP A 59 9.92 6.04 -1.58
N ALA A 60 9.51 5.35 -2.65
CA ALA A 60 8.19 5.51 -3.25
C ALA A 60 7.06 5.24 -2.24
N GLY A 61 7.19 4.19 -1.42
CA GLY A 61 6.24 3.91 -0.33
C GLY A 61 6.11 5.07 0.66
N GLY A 62 7.24 5.68 1.04
CA GLY A 62 7.29 6.83 1.95
C GLY A 62 6.69 8.11 1.36
N VAL A 63 7.03 8.44 0.11
CA VAL A 63 6.49 9.62 -0.60
C VAL A 63 4.97 9.54 -0.74
N THR A 64 4.44 8.33 -0.90
CA THR A 64 3.00 8.11 -1.00
C THR A 64 2.27 8.40 0.31
N THR A 65 2.95 8.29 1.47
CA THR A 65 2.43 8.70 2.78
C THR A 65 2.64 10.19 3.10
N GLY A 66 2.73 11.02 2.06
CA GLY A 66 2.87 12.47 2.21
C GLY A 66 1.72 13.15 2.97
N PRO A 67 1.89 14.45 3.29
CA PRO A 67 0.97 15.23 4.13
C PRO A 67 -0.44 15.38 3.54
N MET A 68 -0.64 15.10 2.25
CA MET A 68 -1.97 15.11 1.63
C MET A 68 -2.64 13.73 1.65
N THR A 69 -1.90 12.66 1.34
CA THR A 69 -2.48 11.32 1.18
C THR A 69 -2.90 10.70 2.50
N VAL A 70 -2.13 10.91 3.56
CA VAL A 70 -2.41 10.31 4.88
C VAL A 70 -3.73 10.83 5.48
N PRO A 71 -3.97 12.16 5.56
CA PRO A 71 -5.26 12.66 6.05
C PRO A 71 -6.44 12.19 5.20
N PHE A 72 -6.27 12.12 3.88
CA PHE A 72 -7.32 11.62 2.98
C PHE A 72 -7.70 10.16 3.28
N ILE A 73 -6.70 9.27 3.36
CA ILE A 73 -6.92 7.85 3.62
C ILE A 73 -7.48 7.62 5.03
N LEU A 74 -7.00 8.38 6.02
CA LEU A 74 -7.55 8.35 7.37
C LEU A 74 -9.01 8.78 7.40
N ALA A 75 -9.36 9.90 6.77
CA ALA A 75 -10.72 10.39 6.70
C ALA A 75 -11.65 9.37 6.01
N LEU A 76 -11.18 8.75 4.93
CA LEU A 76 -11.88 7.68 4.22
C LEU A 76 -12.11 6.46 5.14
N GLY A 77 -11.06 6.01 5.83
CA GLY A 77 -11.15 4.87 6.76
C GLY A 77 -12.09 5.13 7.94
N VAL A 78 -12.00 6.30 8.56
CA VAL A 78 -12.87 6.72 9.66
C VAL A 78 -14.32 6.82 9.18
N GLY A 79 -14.55 7.42 8.01
CA GLY A 79 -15.88 7.53 7.40
C GLY A 79 -16.52 6.16 7.18
N VAL A 80 -15.81 5.23 6.55
CA VAL A 80 -16.29 3.86 6.30
C VAL A 80 -16.52 3.10 7.60
N ALA A 81 -15.60 3.19 8.57
CA ALA A 81 -15.76 2.54 9.87
C ALA A 81 -16.95 3.09 10.67
N SER A 82 -17.25 4.39 10.56
CA SER A 82 -18.38 5.02 11.25
C SER A 82 -19.74 4.47 10.82
N VAL A 83 -19.87 4.07 9.55
CA VAL A 83 -21.09 3.49 8.99
C VAL A 83 -21.21 2.00 9.36
N LEU A 84 -20.08 1.29 9.40
CA LEU A 84 -20.07 -0.17 9.56
C LEU A 84 -20.29 -0.68 11.00
N ARG A 85 -20.55 0.20 11.99
CA ARG A 85 -20.77 -0.13 13.43
C ARG A 85 -19.77 -1.17 13.99
N GLY A 86 -18.55 -1.17 13.46
CA GLY A 86 -17.48 -2.13 13.74
C GLY A 86 -16.43 -1.58 14.71
N LYS A 87 -15.26 -2.22 14.74
CA LYS A 87 -14.10 -1.91 15.61
C LYS A 87 -13.68 -0.43 15.58
N SER A 88 -12.76 -0.08 16.48
CA SER A 88 -12.17 1.27 16.60
C SER A 88 -11.80 1.88 15.25
N ALA A 89 -12.52 2.95 14.87
CA ALA A 89 -12.33 3.67 13.60
C ALA A 89 -10.89 4.18 13.41
N SER A 90 -10.19 4.49 14.50
CA SER A 90 -8.79 4.92 14.47
C SER A 90 -7.86 3.78 14.03
N SER A 91 -8.05 2.56 14.54
CA SER A 91 -7.28 1.37 14.16
C SER A 91 -7.43 1.07 12.67
N ASP A 92 -8.66 1.14 12.16
CA ASP A 92 -8.92 0.84 10.75
C ASP A 92 -8.36 1.91 9.81
N GLY A 93 -8.45 3.19 10.21
CA GLY A 93 -7.84 4.30 9.49
C GLY A 93 -6.32 4.19 9.37
N PHE A 94 -5.60 4.01 10.49
CA PHE A 94 -4.15 3.83 10.43
C PHE A 94 -3.76 2.56 9.67
N GLY A 95 -4.58 1.54 9.80
CA GLY A 95 -4.41 0.32 9.06
C GLY A 95 -4.59 0.46 7.54
N LEU A 96 -5.41 1.39 7.08
CA LEU A 96 -5.54 1.71 5.66
C LEU A 96 -4.31 2.42 5.13
N VAL A 97 -3.78 3.37 5.90
CA VAL A 97 -2.55 4.10 5.55
C VAL A 97 -1.38 3.13 5.38
N ALA A 98 -1.25 2.17 6.30
CA ALA A 98 -0.19 1.15 6.22
C ALA A 98 -0.28 0.32 4.93
N LEU A 99 -1.48 -0.14 4.54
CA LEU A 99 -1.65 -0.92 3.32
C LEU A 99 -1.45 -0.09 2.05
N ALA A 100 -1.86 1.19 2.07
CA ALA A 100 -1.65 2.09 0.95
C ALA A 100 -0.17 2.35 0.63
N SER A 101 0.72 2.26 1.63
CA SER A 101 2.17 2.38 1.44
C SER A 101 2.81 1.12 0.84
N ILE A 102 2.25 -0.07 1.09
CA ILE A 102 2.75 -1.34 0.55
C ILE A 102 2.52 -1.44 -0.97
N GLY A 103 1.42 -0.89 -1.48
CA GLY A 103 1.10 -0.90 -2.91
C GLY A 103 2.22 -0.34 -3.81
N PRO A 104 2.69 0.91 -3.61
CA PRO A 104 3.84 1.48 -4.29
C PRO A 104 5.10 0.64 -4.21
N ILE A 105 5.42 0.12 -3.02
CA ILE A 105 6.63 -0.69 -2.79
C ILE A 105 6.60 -1.91 -3.70
N LEU A 106 5.50 -2.67 -3.66
CA LEU A 106 5.34 -3.86 -4.48
C LEU A 106 5.33 -3.54 -5.97
N ALA A 107 4.66 -2.45 -6.38
CA ALA A 107 4.59 -2.06 -7.78
C ALA A 107 5.99 -1.72 -8.34
N VAL A 108 6.82 -1.01 -7.57
CA VAL A 108 8.19 -0.68 -7.98
C VAL A 108 9.11 -1.90 -7.93
N LEU A 109 8.96 -2.80 -6.95
CA LEU A 109 9.72 -4.05 -6.90
C LEU A 109 9.41 -4.95 -8.10
N VAL A 110 8.14 -5.10 -8.46
CA VAL A 110 7.71 -5.83 -9.67
C VAL A 110 8.29 -5.20 -10.92
N LEU A 111 8.24 -3.86 -11.02
CA LEU A 111 8.85 -3.13 -12.14
C LEU A 111 10.36 -3.40 -12.22
N GLY A 112 11.03 -3.44 -11.07
CA GLY A 112 12.46 -3.75 -10.97
C GLY A 112 12.78 -5.20 -11.33
N VAL A 113 11.88 -6.17 -11.13
CA VAL A 113 12.07 -7.55 -11.62
C VAL A 113 11.91 -7.63 -13.14
N ILE A 114 11.00 -6.84 -13.73
CA ILE A 114 10.71 -6.89 -15.17
C ILE A 114 11.76 -6.13 -16.00
N TYR A 115 12.22 -4.97 -15.52
CA TYR A 115 13.14 -4.08 -16.23
C TYR A 115 14.57 -4.10 -15.70
N GLY A 116 14.82 -4.94 -14.69
CA GLY A 116 16.08 -5.06 -13.96
C GLY A 116 17.19 -5.75 -14.70
#